data_AF-A0A086QRQ3-F1
#
_entry.id   AF-A0A086QRQ3-F1
#
_cell.length_a   1.000
_cell.length_b   1.000
_cell.length_c   1.000
_cell.angle_alpha   90.00
_cell.angle_beta   90.00
_cell.angle_gamma   90.00
#
_symmetry.space_group_name_H-M   'P 1'
#
loop_
_entity.id
_entity.type
_entity.pdbx_description
1 polymer ?
#
loop_
_entity_poly.entity_id
_entity_poly.type
_entity_poly.pdbx_seq_one_letter_code
_entity_poly.pdbx_strand_id
1 'polypeptide(L)'
;TDAVCVSVFLSLGLLGFRFFSFFSRAFCLAYRQFQRLLEEQDFFASNARALPASGDFPDSAAPQFHYQKLLNYLPDLSDSSSSHSRPWKSNAKNERRDGRGGGVFAAAKPHMSAWVEKRLREKSGFSSEELFNELCAVSGCPRPRDFSGRVEDVKQIPSFVKEIVLAYSYPRLDINVSKDIGHLLKSPFCRVCVPLEVAPERTRGASASSRFDPARVPTLTLLRRQFDDPSRAHLPPHQRTSLAPYLDFFRDKFLYTLLKNVAEETKYVKKLLEGVDARIKPEVCF
;
A
#
# COMPACT_ATOMS: atom_id res chain seq x y z
N THR A 1 7.12 -13.15 -11.76
CA THR A 1 5.72 -13.59 -11.97
C THR A 1 4.68 -12.70 -11.29
N ASP A 2 5.05 -11.88 -10.28
CA ASP A 2 4.07 -11.11 -9.48
C ASP A 2 3.69 -9.70 -10.00
N ALA A 3 4.37 -9.15 -11.01
CA ALA A 3 3.98 -7.88 -11.63
C ALA A 3 2.72 -8.01 -12.52
N VAL A 4 2.39 -9.24 -12.92
CA VAL A 4 1.29 -9.54 -13.85
C VAL A 4 -0.08 -9.31 -13.18
N CYS A 5 -0.17 -9.51 -11.86
CA CYS A 5 -1.47 -9.44 -11.16
C CYS A 5 -2.01 -8.02 -10.97
N VAL A 6 -1.19 -6.96 -11.10
CA VAL A 6 -1.69 -5.57 -11.08
C VAL A 6 -1.92 -5.06 -12.51
N SER A 7 -1.05 -5.46 -13.44
CA SER A 7 -1.08 -5.06 -14.86
C SER A 7 -2.27 -5.64 -15.64
N VAL A 8 -2.68 -6.88 -15.35
CA VAL A 8 -3.86 -7.51 -15.96
C VAL A 8 -5.16 -6.75 -15.64
N PHE A 9 -5.28 -6.23 -14.42
CA PHE A 9 -6.51 -5.56 -13.98
C PHE A 9 -6.67 -4.13 -14.51
N LEU A 10 -5.56 -3.43 -14.80
CA LEU A 10 -5.58 -2.09 -15.40
C LEU A 10 -6.00 -2.09 -16.88
N SER A 11 -5.80 -3.20 -17.58
CA SER A 11 -5.99 -3.30 -19.04
C SER A 11 -7.31 -3.94 -19.46
N LEU A 12 -8.03 -4.58 -18.53
CA LEU A 12 -9.37 -5.11 -18.76
C LEU A 12 -10.40 -4.01 -18.44
N GLY A 13 -10.64 -3.13 -19.42
CA GLY A 13 -11.76 -2.16 -19.43
C GLY A 13 -13.16 -2.79 -19.48
N LEU A 14 -13.34 -3.96 -18.85
CA LEU A 14 -14.56 -4.78 -18.84
C LEU A 14 -15.08 -5.06 -17.43
N LEU A 15 -14.45 -4.57 -16.36
CA LEU A 15 -15.02 -4.62 -15.01
C LEU A 15 -15.41 -3.23 -14.52
N GLY A 16 -16.74 -3.03 -14.51
CA GLY A 16 -17.58 -1.95 -14.00
C GLY A 16 -16.97 -0.81 -13.15
N PHE A 17 -17.64 0.33 -13.23
CA PHE A 17 -17.49 1.60 -12.48
C PHE A 17 -16.96 1.50 -11.02
N ARG A 18 -17.17 0.37 -10.33
CA ARG A 18 -16.67 0.07 -8.98
C ARG A 18 -15.17 -0.22 -8.90
N PHE A 19 -14.56 -0.87 -9.90
CA PHE A 19 -13.12 -1.21 -9.88
C PHE A 19 -12.24 0.04 -10.03
N PHE A 20 -12.66 0.97 -10.89
CA PHE A 20 -12.00 2.26 -11.08
C PHE A 20 -12.00 3.12 -9.80
N SER A 21 -13.06 3.02 -8.97
CA SER A 21 -13.16 3.75 -7.70
C SER A 21 -12.18 3.24 -6.64
N PHE A 22 -12.01 1.92 -6.51
CA PHE A 22 -11.06 1.33 -5.55
C PHE A 22 -9.61 1.71 -5.90
N PHE A 23 -9.23 1.48 -7.16
CA PHE A 23 -7.88 1.78 -7.63
C PHE A 23 -7.54 3.26 -7.48
N SER A 24 -8.45 4.15 -7.92
CA SER A 24 -8.22 5.59 -7.84
C SER A 24 -8.13 6.08 -6.39
N ARG A 25 -8.91 5.48 -5.47
CA ARG A 25 -8.82 5.78 -4.04
C ARG A 25 -7.52 5.28 -3.42
N ALA A 26 -7.10 4.06 -3.74
CA ALA A 26 -5.84 3.49 -3.26
C ALA A 26 -4.64 4.31 -3.76
N PHE A 27 -4.61 4.60 -5.06
CA PHE A 27 -3.59 5.46 -5.65
C PHE A 27 -3.58 6.85 -5.00
N CYS A 28 -4.75 7.48 -4.79
CA CYS A 28 -4.83 8.78 -4.14
C CYS A 28 -4.19 8.77 -2.74
N LEU A 29 -4.48 7.76 -1.91
CA LEU A 29 -3.87 7.60 -0.59
C LEU A 29 -2.35 7.40 -0.68
N ALA A 30 -1.91 6.54 -1.59
CA ALA A 30 -0.50 6.29 -1.84
C ALA A 30 0.24 7.54 -2.29
N TYR A 31 -0.29 8.25 -3.28
CA TYR A 31 0.35 9.41 -3.89
C TYR A 31 0.50 10.58 -2.92
N ARG A 32 -0.49 10.81 -2.05
CA ARG A 32 -0.42 11.80 -0.97
C ARG A 32 0.72 11.56 0.03
N GLN A 33 1.14 10.30 0.21
CA GLN A 33 2.24 9.94 1.11
C GLN A 33 3.54 9.64 0.35
N PHE A 34 3.51 9.67 -0.98
CA PHE A 34 4.63 9.21 -1.80
C PHE A 34 5.84 10.13 -1.70
N GLN A 35 5.63 11.45 -1.55
CA GLN A 35 6.71 12.40 -1.26
C GLN A 35 7.54 11.96 -0.05
N ARG A 36 6.85 11.70 1.07
CA ARG A 36 7.47 11.24 2.32
C ARG A 36 8.19 9.91 2.14
N LEU A 37 7.62 8.99 1.35
CA LEU A 37 8.25 7.72 1.05
C LEU A 37 9.57 7.89 0.27
N LEU A 38 9.59 8.79 -0.73
CA LEU A 38 10.79 9.12 -1.50
C LEU A 38 11.88 9.72 -0.61
N GLU A 39 11.53 10.63 0.29
CA GLU A 39 12.46 11.27 1.23
C GLU A 39 12.99 10.30 2.30
N GLU A 40 12.12 9.50 2.93
CA GLU A 40 12.51 8.64 4.06
C GLU A 40 13.27 7.39 3.63
N GLN A 41 12.99 6.85 2.44
CA GLN A 41 13.60 5.60 1.98
C GLN A 41 14.70 5.81 0.94
N ASP A 42 14.64 6.93 0.21
CA ASP A 42 15.60 7.35 -0.82
C ASP A 42 16.10 6.23 -1.76
N PHE A 43 15.20 5.31 -2.13
CA PHE A 43 15.54 4.08 -2.84
C PHE A 43 15.97 4.29 -4.30
N PHE A 44 15.58 5.39 -4.95
CA PHE A 44 16.02 5.74 -6.30
C PHE A 44 17.31 6.57 -6.35
N ALA A 45 17.92 6.92 -5.21
CA ALA A 45 19.13 7.72 -5.25
C ALA A 45 20.28 7.05 -6.00
N SER A 46 21.15 7.86 -6.61
CA SER A 46 22.30 7.37 -7.37
C SER A 46 23.30 6.59 -6.50
N ASN A 47 23.33 6.86 -5.20
CA ASN A 47 24.16 6.19 -4.20
C ASN A 47 23.41 5.13 -3.38
N ALA A 48 22.15 4.82 -3.74
CA ALA A 48 21.35 3.82 -3.04
C ALA A 48 21.98 2.43 -3.15
N ARG A 49 21.68 1.56 -2.18
CA ARG A 49 22.20 0.18 -2.17
C ARG A 49 21.70 -0.57 -3.41
N ALA A 50 22.62 -1.21 -4.11
CA ALA A 50 22.29 -2.08 -5.24
C ALA A 50 21.36 -3.22 -4.79
N LEU A 51 20.43 -3.60 -5.68
CA LEU A 51 19.58 -4.76 -5.49
C LEU A 51 20.44 -6.03 -5.46
N PRO A 52 20.15 -6.99 -4.57
CA PRO A 52 20.77 -8.30 -4.63
C PRO A 52 20.48 -8.92 -6.01
N ALA A 53 21.48 -9.53 -6.63
CA ALA A 53 21.33 -10.21 -7.90
C ALA A 53 20.18 -11.23 -7.80
N SER A 54 19.13 -11.06 -8.59
CA SER A 54 18.07 -12.06 -8.70
C SER A 54 18.67 -13.31 -9.34
N GLY A 55 18.78 -14.39 -8.57
CA GLY A 55 19.54 -15.61 -8.90
C GLY A 55 19.02 -16.49 -10.03
N ASP A 56 18.41 -15.94 -11.07
CA ASP A 56 17.81 -16.73 -12.15
C ASP A 56 18.50 -16.57 -13.53
N PHE A 57 19.49 -15.66 -13.69
CA PHE A 57 20.26 -15.51 -14.93
C PHE A 57 21.74 -15.17 -14.68
N PRO A 58 22.72 -15.98 -15.15
CA PRO A 58 24.15 -15.77 -14.85
C PRO A 58 24.84 -14.58 -15.55
N ASP A 59 24.20 -13.91 -16.51
CA ASP A 59 24.92 -13.03 -17.47
C ASP A 59 24.75 -11.51 -17.26
N SER A 60 24.30 -11.06 -16.09
CA SER A 60 24.37 -9.63 -15.74
C SER A 60 24.97 -9.44 -14.35
N ALA A 61 26.31 -9.52 -14.28
CA ALA A 61 27.10 -9.28 -13.08
C ALA A 61 27.10 -7.80 -12.61
N ALA A 62 26.32 -6.92 -13.27
CA ALA A 62 26.25 -5.52 -12.92
C ALA A 62 25.24 -5.29 -11.78
N PRO A 63 25.59 -4.49 -10.76
CA PRO A 63 24.64 -4.11 -9.70
C PRO A 63 23.44 -3.39 -10.31
N GLN A 64 22.24 -3.94 -10.12
CA GLN A 64 20.99 -3.29 -10.55
C GLN A 64 20.52 -2.32 -9.48
N PHE A 65 20.20 -1.09 -9.87
CA PHE A 65 19.67 -0.08 -8.96
C PHE A 65 18.16 0.09 -9.15
N HIS A 66 17.44 0.51 -8.11
CA HIS A 66 16.01 0.73 -8.19
C HIS A 66 15.61 1.78 -9.24
N TYR A 67 16.44 2.81 -9.48
CA TYR A 67 16.16 3.80 -10.52
C TYR A 67 16.18 3.17 -11.93
N GLN A 68 17.04 2.19 -12.18
CA GLN A 68 17.06 1.44 -13.44
C GLN A 68 15.78 0.61 -13.60
N LYS A 69 15.31 0.00 -12.50
CA LYS A 69 14.04 -0.70 -12.49
C LYS A 69 12.86 0.24 -12.75
N LEU A 70 12.90 1.48 -12.26
CA LEU A 70 11.89 2.50 -12.58
C LEU A 70 11.86 2.81 -14.07
N LEU A 71 13.01 2.93 -14.73
CA LEU A 71 13.08 3.20 -16.18
C LEU A 71 12.37 2.10 -17.00
N ASN A 72 12.31 0.86 -16.51
CA ASN A 72 11.58 -0.23 -17.17
C ASN A 72 10.05 -0.08 -17.15
N TYR A 73 9.50 0.78 -16.29
CA TYR A 73 8.07 1.13 -16.30
C TYR A 73 7.74 2.20 -17.35
N LEU A 74 8.73 2.88 -17.92
CA LEU A 74 8.51 3.98 -18.85
C LEU A 74 8.24 3.45 -20.27
N PRO A 75 7.32 4.09 -21.02
CA PRO A 75 7.02 3.71 -22.39
C PRO A 75 8.22 3.94 -23.32
N ASP A 76 8.44 3.01 -24.26
CA ASP A 76 9.48 3.07 -25.29
C ASP A 76 8.91 3.29 -26.69
N LEU A 77 9.59 4.12 -27.48
CA LEU A 77 9.30 4.34 -28.91
C LEU A 77 9.76 3.19 -29.83
N SER A 78 10.43 2.15 -29.30
CA SER A 78 11.07 1.12 -30.14
C SER A 78 10.27 -0.16 -30.37
N ASP A 79 9.13 -0.36 -29.70
CA ASP A 79 8.38 -1.62 -29.79
C ASP A 79 7.40 -1.66 -30.99
N SER A 80 7.99 -1.60 -32.18
CA SER A 80 7.39 -2.16 -33.40
C SER A 80 8.20 -3.32 -33.99
N SER A 81 9.37 -3.67 -33.46
CA SER A 81 10.08 -4.89 -33.89
C SER A 81 11.27 -5.25 -32.97
N SER A 82 11.11 -6.21 -32.05
CA SER A 82 11.96 -7.41 -31.97
C SER A 82 11.64 -8.23 -30.71
N SER A 83 11.56 -9.54 -30.90
CA SER A 83 11.16 -10.54 -29.92
C SER A 83 12.29 -10.86 -28.93
N HIS A 84 12.02 -10.77 -27.62
CA HIS A 84 12.36 -11.76 -26.56
C HIS A 84 12.17 -11.20 -25.13
N SER A 85 11.00 -10.61 -24.86
CA SER A 85 10.39 -10.48 -23.53
C SER A 85 8.98 -10.01 -23.80
N ARG A 86 7.96 -10.84 -23.58
CA ARG A 86 6.58 -10.57 -24.02
C ARG A 86 6.12 -9.16 -23.62
N PRO A 87 5.98 -8.21 -24.56
CA PRO A 87 5.42 -6.90 -24.27
C PRO A 87 3.92 -7.06 -24.06
N TRP A 88 3.43 -6.50 -22.97
CA TRP A 88 2.02 -6.51 -22.64
C TRP A 88 1.23 -5.75 -23.74
N LYS A 89 0.39 -6.47 -24.50
CA LYS A 89 -0.52 -5.88 -25.48
C LYS A 89 -1.52 -4.96 -24.75
N SER A 90 -1.23 -3.66 -24.74
CA SER A 90 -2.29 -2.66 -24.61
C SER A 90 -3.24 -2.83 -25.80
N ASN A 91 -4.50 -3.12 -25.52
CA ASN A 91 -5.54 -3.11 -26.54
C ASN A 91 -5.76 -1.65 -26.96
N ALA A 92 -5.08 -1.24 -28.02
CA ALA A 92 -5.13 0.09 -28.64
C ALA A 92 -6.48 0.38 -29.33
N LYS A 93 -7.60 0.12 -28.64
CA LYS A 93 -8.96 0.36 -29.15
C LYS A 93 -9.80 1.30 -28.29
N ASN A 94 -9.25 1.96 -27.26
CA ASN A 94 -10.03 2.95 -26.49
C ASN A 94 -9.39 4.34 -26.31
N GLU A 95 -8.29 4.66 -26.99
CA GLU A 95 -7.69 6.02 -26.96
C GLU A 95 -7.92 6.78 -28.27
N ARG A 96 -9.13 6.72 -28.82
CA ARG A 96 -9.58 7.65 -29.88
C ARG A 96 -10.52 8.69 -29.32
N ARG A 97 -10.02 9.50 -28.37
CA ARG A 97 -10.51 10.85 -28.08
C ARG A 97 -9.52 11.53 -27.14
N ASP A 98 -8.49 12.13 -27.72
CA ASP A 98 -7.89 13.42 -27.33
C ASP A 98 -6.56 13.63 -28.07
N GLY A 99 -6.66 14.25 -29.24
CA GLY A 99 -5.55 14.48 -30.18
C GLY A 99 -4.58 15.60 -29.79
N ARG A 100 -4.12 15.66 -28.53
CA ARG A 100 -3.10 16.65 -28.10
C ARG A 100 -1.92 16.13 -27.26
N GLY A 101 -1.90 14.86 -26.83
CA GLY A 101 -0.90 14.39 -25.84
C GLY A 101 0.06 13.27 -26.27
N GLY A 102 -0.15 12.61 -27.41
CA GLY A 102 0.53 11.34 -27.74
C GLY A 102 2.05 11.41 -27.87
N GLY A 103 2.62 12.57 -28.21
CA GLY A 103 4.08 12.72 -28.40
C GLY A 103 4.88 12.92 -27.12
N VAL A 104 4.27 13.47 -26.05
CA VAL A 104 4.97 13.82 -24.80
C VAL A 104 5.32 12.55 -24.00
N PHE A 105 4.39 11.60 -23.95
CA PHE A 105 4.57 10.36 -23.20
C PHE A 105 5.59 9.42 -23.84
N ALA A 106 5.70 9.42 -25.17
CA ALA A 106 6.58 8.52 -25.89
C ALA A 106 8.08 8.85 -25.71
N ALA A 107 8.41 10.07 -25.28
CA ALA A 107 9.78 10.49 -25.00
C ALA A 107 10.22 10.32 -23.53
N ALA A 108 9.36 9.77 -22.67
CA ALA A 108 9.64 9.72 -21.22
C ALA A 108 10.87 8.87 -20.89
N LYS A 109 10.98 7.65 -21.43
CA LYS A 109 12.15 6.79 -21.18
C LYS A 109 13.47 7.38 -21.72
N PRO A 110 13.59 7.79 -23.00
CA PRO A 110 14.84 8.34 -23.50
C PRO A 110 15.25 9.63 -22.76
N HIS A 111 14.28 10.49 -22.40
CA HIS A 111 14.55 11.68 -21.61
C HIS A 111 15.10 11.32 -20.22
N MET A 112 14.41 10.45 -19.48
CA MET A 112 14.81 10.06 -18.13
C MET A 112 16.16 9.35 -18.12
N SER A 113 16.42 8.47 -19.09
CA SER A 113 17.73 7.82 -19.24
C SER A 113 18.85 8.84 -19.49
N ALA A 114 18.65 9.79 -20.40
CA ALA A 114 19.63 10.83 -20.68
C ALA A 114 19.88 11.74 -19.46
N TRP A 115 18.82 12.06 -18.70
CA TRP A 115 18.91 12.83 -17.47
C TRP A 115 19.74 12.10 -16.39
N VAL A 116 19.49 10.81 -16.19
CA VAL A 116 20.22 9.96 -15.23
C VAL A 116 21.69 9.89 -15.61
N GLU A 117 22.00 9.58 -16.87
CA GLU A 117 23.39 9.50 -17.34
C GLU A 117 24.14 10.82 -17.18
N LYS A 118 23.47 11.96 -17.44
CA LYS A 118 24.06 13.29 -17.25
C LYS A 118 24.45 13.52 -15.79
N ARG A 119 23.54 13.25 -14.84
CA ARG A 119 23.80 13.42 -13.40
C ARG A 119 24.91 12.49 -12.89
N LEU A 120 24.99 11.27 -13.43
CA LEU A 120 26.05 10.32 -13.10
C LEU A 120 27.42 10.78 -13.62
N ARG A 121 27.49 11.32 -14.85
CA ARG A 121 28.73 11.87 -15.43
C ARG A 121 29.25 13.09 -14.66
N GLU A 122 28.35 13.98 -14.25
CA GLU A 122 28.68 15.21 -13.53
C GLU A 122 29.11 14.97 -12.07
N LYS A 123 29.06 13.72 -11.58
CA LYS A 123 29.31 13.32 -10.18
C LYS A 123 28.47 14.08 -9.14
N SER A 124 27.44 14.79 -9.57
CA SER A 124 26.50 15.50 -8.71
C SER A 124 25.52 14.55 -8.03
N GLY A 125 25.29 13.37 -8.62
CA GLY A 125 24.31 12.40 -8.12
C GLY A 125 22.87 12.94 -8.19
N PHE A 126 21.95 12.17 -7.63
CA PHE A 126 20.56 12.59 -7.46
C PHE A 126 19.88 11.79 -6.34
N SER A 127 18.91 12.43 -5.70
CA SER A 127 17.96 11.82 -4.77
C SER A 127 16.75 11.22 -5.50
N SER A 128 15.98 10.43 -4.76
CA SER A 128 14.72 9.85 -5.25
C SER A 128 13.66 10.90 -5.51
N GLU A 129 13.64 11.95 -4.69
CA GLU A 129 12.77 13.11 -4.89
C GLU A 129 13.10 13.81 -6.21
N GLU A 130 14.37 14.13 -6.46
CA GLU A 130 14.78 14.79 -7.71
C GLU A 130 14.40 13.98 -8.94
N LEU A 131 14.70 12.67 -8.93
CA LEU A 131 14.37 11.79 -10.05
C LEU A 131 12.86 11.72 -10.30
N PHE A 132 12.05 11.61 -9.24
CA PHE A 132 10.60 11.50 -9.39
C PHE A 132 9.96 12.84 -9.77
N ASN A 133 10.51 13.97 -9.31
CA ASN A 133 10.09 15.30 -9.72
C ASN A 133 10.37 15.54 -11.21
N GLU A 134 11.54 15.11 -11.71
CA GLU A 134 11.84 15.14 -13.14
C GLU A 134 10.85 14.28 -13.93
N LEU A 135 10.54 13.07 -13.45
CA LEU A 135 9.52 12.22 -14.06
C LEU A 135 8.16 12.90 -14.14
N CYS A 136 7.73 13.60 -13.07
CA CYS A 136 6.48 14.34 -13.05
C CYS A 136 6.49 15.50 -14.07
N ALA A 137 7.62 16.21 -14.20
CA ALA A 137 7.77 17.30 -15.16
C ALA A 137 7.66 16.81 -16.61
N VAL A 138 8.36 15.73 -16.96
CA VAL A 138 8.32 15.12 -18.31
C VAL A 138 6.95 14.54 -18.63
N SER A 139 6.28 13.96 -17.62
CA SER A 139 4.97 13.34 -17.78
C SER A 139 3.80 14.33 -17.67
N GLY A 140 4.07 15.60 -17.35
CA GLY A 140 3.04 16.64 -17.22
C GLY A 140 2.05 16.41 -16.08
N CYS A 141 2.43 15.67 -15.03
CA CYS A 141 1.58 15.42 -13.88
C CYS A 141 2.01 16.23 -12.65
N PRO A 142 1.09 16.57 -11.72
CA PRO A 142 1.45 17.29 -10.49
C PRO A 142 2.40 16.44 -9.66
N ARG A 143 3.35 17.08 -8.95
CA ARG A 143 4.24 16.37 -8.02
C ARG A 143 3.45 15.80 -6.84
N PRO A 144 3.93 14.74 -6.16
CA PRO A 144 3.27 14.20 -4.96
C PRO A 144 2.98 15.26 -3.89
N ARG A 145 3.90 16.21 -3.70
CA ARG A 145 3.76 17.33 -2.75
C ARG A 145 2.65 18.33 -3.11
N ASP A 146 2.36 18.50 -4.40
CA ASP A 146 1.36 19.45 -4.90
C ASP A 146 0.00 18.79 -5.18
N PHE A 147 -0.12 17.47 -4.92
CA PHE A 147 -1.32 16.72 -5.24
C PHE A 147 -2.47 17.05 -4.28
N SER A 148 -3.62 17.46 -4.83
CA SER A 148 -4.76 17.93 -4.02
C SER A 148 -5.45 16.83 -3.20
N GLY A 149 -5.19 15.55 -3.51
CA GLY A 149 -5.77 14.41 -2.80
C GLY A 149 -7.21 14.08 -3.22
N ARG A 150 -7.68 14.65 -4.34
CA ARG A 150 -8.99 14.33 -4.93
C ARG A 150 -8.89 13.14 -5.87
N VAL A 151 -9.92 12.30 -5.88
CA VAL A 151 -9.95 11.07 -6.69
C VAL A 151 -10.08 11.42 -8.18
N GLU A 152 -10.70 12.55 -8.48
CA GLU A 152 -10.91 13.09 -9.81
C GLU A 152 -9.58 13.43 -10.49
N ASP A 153 -8.62 13.97 -9.73
CA ASP A 153 -7.29 14.36 -10.20
C ASP A 153 -6.45 13.16 -10.65
N VAL A 154 -6.77 11.95 -10.16
CA VAL A 154 -6.09 10.71 -10.55
C VAL A 154 -6.22 10.45 -12.05
N LYS A 155 -7.25 10.99 -12.72
CA LYS A 155 -7.41 10.87 -14.17
C LYS A 155 -6.31 11.59 -14.95
N GLN A 156 -5.75 12.67 -14.40
CA GLN A 156 -4.71 13.48 -15.05
C GLN A 156 -3.32 12.85 -14.93
N ILE A 157 -3.16 11.86 -14.06
CA ILE A 157 -1.88 11.18 -13.86
C ILE A 157 -1.75 10.07 -14.92
N PRO A 158 -0.60 9.93 -15.59
CA PRO A 158 -0.38 8.86 -16.56
C PRO A 158 -0.35 7.46 -15.94
N SER A 159 -0.72 6.43 -16.71
CA SER A 159 -0.78 5.04 -16.24
C SER A 159 0.56 4.53 -15.68
N PHE A 160 1.66 4.77 -16.38
CA PHE A 160 3.00 4.34 -15.93
C PHE A 160 3.41 4.98 -14.60
N VAL A 161 3.04 6.25 -14.34
CA VAL A 161 3.28 6.89 -13.04
C VAL A 161 2.45 6.20 -11.96
N LYS A 162 1.19 5.85 -12.24
CA LYS A 162 0.35 5.09 -11.30
C LYS A 162 0.93 3.73 -10.98
N GLU A 163 1.43 3.02 -11.99
CA GLU A 163 2.08 1.73 -11.83
C GLU A 163 3.33 1.83 -10.96
N ILE A 164 4.19 2.82 -11.19
CA ILE A 164 5.38 3.07 -10.35
C ILE A 164 4.97 3.32 -8.91
N VAL A 165 4.07 4.27 -8.66
CA VAL A 165 3.65 4.62 -7.29
C VAL A 165 3.11 3.39 -6.57
N LEU A 166 2.21 2.62 -7.21
CA LEU A 166 1.62 1.45 -6.59
C LEU A 166 2.62 0.32 -6.40
N ALA A 167 3.54 0.09 -7.34
CA ALA A 167 4.55 -0.95 -7.21
C ALA A 167 5.46 -0.76 -5.97
N TYR A 168 5.66 0.49 -5.55
CA TYR A 168 6.52 0.87 -4.43
C TYR A 168 5.77 1.20 -3.13
N SER A 169 4.46 1.47 -3.17
CA SER A 169 3.70 1.90 -1.98
C SER A 169 2.47 1.04 -1.65
N TYR A 170 1.96 0.25 -2.61
CA TYR A 170 0.79 -0.57 -2.38
C TYR A 170 1.16 -1.83 -1.58
N PRO A 171 0.35 -2.23 -0.58
CA PRO A 171 0.64 -3.41 0.23
C PRO A 171 0.65 -4.68 -0.61
N ARG A 172 1.72 -5.47 -0.46
CA ARG A 172 1.80 -6.82 -1.04
C ARG A 172 1.10 -7.78 -0.10
N LEU A 173 0.00 -8.37 -0.56
CA LEU A 173 -0.77 -9.33 0.23
C LEU A 173 -0.22 -10.73 -0.01
N ASP A 174 0.08 -11.44 1.08
CA ASP A 174 0.30 -12.88 0.99
C ASP A 174 -1.04 -13.57 0.79
N ILE A 175 -1.31 -13.95 -0.46
CA ILE A 175 -2.61 -14.51 -0.83
C ILE A 175 -2.90 -15.84 -0.13
N ASN A 176 -1.87 -16.58 0.29
CA ASN A 176 -2.06 -17.90 0.89
C ASN A 176 -2.67 -17.82 2.29
N VAL A 177 -2.52 -16.67 2.97
CA VAL A 177 -3.10 -16.45 4.30
C VAL A 177 -4.61 -16.15 4.26
N SER A 178 -5.20 -15.94 3.08
CA SER A 178 -6.60 -15.54 2.91
C SER A 178 -7.44 -16.48 2.04
N LYS A 179 -6.83 -17.54 1.48
CA LYS A 179 -7.53 -18.50 0.58
C LYS A 179 -8.22 -19.63 1.31
N ASP A 180 -7.58 -20.16 2.35
CA ASP A 180 -8.02 -21.36 3.04
C ASP A 180 -8.54 -21.03 4.45
N ILE A 181 -9.68 -21.61 4.82
CA ILE A 181 -10.28 -21.48 6.14
C ILE A 181 -9.47 -22.22 7.23
N GLY A 182 -8.70 -23.25 6.83
CA GLY A 182 -7.82 -23.99 7.74
C GLY A 182 -6.50 -23.28 8.10
N HIS A 183 -6.29 -22.06 7.59
CA HIS A 183 -5.03 -21.36 7.77
C HIS A 183 -4.83 -20.89 9.23
N LEU A 184 -3.74 -21.33 9.85
CA LEU A 184 -3.39 -20.95 11.22
C LEU A 184 -2.66 -19.61 11.25
N LEU A 185 -3.27 -18.61 11.89
CA LEU A 185 -2.66 -17.30 12.12
C LEU A 185 -2.18 -17.15 13.56
N LYS A 186 -1.20 -16.28 13.75
CA LYS A 186 -0.70 -15.94 15.08
C LYS A 186 -1.79 -15.25 15.91
N SER A 187 -2.03 -15.76 17.10
CA SER A 187 -2.98 -15.14 18.04
C SER A 187 -2.49 -13.75 18.51
N PRO A 188 -3.39 -12.78 18.71
CA PRO A 188 -3.06 -11.52 19.38
C PRO A 188 -2.37 -11.75 20.73
N PHE A 189 -1.53 -10.80 21.13
CA PHE A 189 -0.73 -10.82 22.36
C PHE A 189 0.37 -11.89 22.46
N CYS A 190 0.49 -12.82 21.50
CA CYS A 190 1.63 -13.76 21.45
C CYS A 190 2.96 -13.03 21.22
N ARG A 191 3.94 -13.21 22.11
CA ARG A 191 5.27 -12.54 22.09
C ARG A 191 5.17 -11.00 21.97
N VAL A 192 4.12 -10.44 22.59
CA VAL A 192 3.74 -9.02 22.58
C VAL A 192 3.33 -8.50 21.19
N CYS A 193 2.42 -9.23 20.52
CA CYS A 193 1.66 -8.71 19.38
C CYS A 193 0.48 -7.85 19.86
N VAL A 194 0.61 -6.53 19.79
CA VAL A 194 -0.42 -5.62 20.29
C VAL A 194 -1.41 -5.22 19.19
N PRO A 195 -2.72 -5.12 19.49
CA PRO A 195 -3.71 -4.57 18.56
C PRO A 195 -3.39 -3.13 18.16
N LEU A 196 -3.70 -2.79 16.91
CA LEU A 196 -3.47 -1.46 16.34
C LEU A 196 -4.77 -0.67 16.29
N GLU A 197 -4.73 0.56 16.82
CA GLU A 197 -5.83 1.50 16.65
C GLU A 197 -5.75 2.16 15.27
N VAL A 198 -6.77 1.91 14.44
CA VAL A 198 -6.87 2.48 13.09
C VAL A 198 -8.00 3.52 13.08
N ALA A 199 -7.65 4.79 13.35
CA ALA A 199 -8.60 5.89 13.27
C ALA A 199 -8.84 6.32 11.80
N PRO A 200 -10.10 6.55 11.37
CA PRO A 200 -10.39 7.10 10.05
C PRO A 200 -9.73 8.47 9.86
N GLU A 201 -9.24 8.74 8.65
CA GLU A 201 -8.58 10.01 8.33
C GLU A 201 -9.48 11.24 8.60
N ARG A 202 -10.80 11.09 8.45
CA ARG A 202 -11.80 12.16 8.64
C ARG A 202 -11.98 12.61 10.09
N THR A 203 -11.53 11.83 11.07
CA THR A 203 -11.63 12.11 12.51
C THR A 203 -10.31 12.59 13.12
N ARG A 204 -9.27 12.82 12.30
CA ARG A 204 -7.91 13.22 12.72
C ARG A 204 -7.80 14.65 13.29
N GLY A 205 -8.91 15.36 13.46
CA GLY A 205 -8.93 16.75 13.92
C GLY A 205 -8.84 16.98 15.43
N ALA A 206 -8.86 15.95 16.29
CA ALA A 206 -8.86 16.18 17.75
C ALA A 206 -8.16 15.12 18.64
N SER A 207 -7.75 13.95 18.13
CA SER A 207 -6.93 12.99 18.90
C SER A 207 -5.81 12.36 18.05
N ALA A 208 -4.98 13.21 17.45
CA ALA A 208 -3.82 12.82 16.65
C ALA A 208 -2.65 12.23 17.48
N SER A 209 -2.92 11.50 18.56
CA SER A 209 -1.93 11.20 19.61
C SER A 209 -1.38 9.76 19.63
N SER A 210 -1.69 8.89 18.67
CA SER A 210 -1.05 7.57 18.61
C SER A 210 -0.75 7.11 17.19
N ARG A 211 0.27 7.70 16.57
CA ARG A 211 0.94 7.05 15.45
C ARG A 211 1.63 5.80 16.00
N PHE A 212 1.22 4.63 15.52
CA PHE A 212 1.86 3.38 15.92
C PHE A 212 3.35 3.42 15.58
N ASP A 213 4.17 3.10 16.57
CA ASP A 213 5.61 2.99 16.45
C ASP A 213 6.05 1.58 16.88
N PRO A 214 6.54 0.74 15.94
CA PRO A 214 7.01 -0.60 16.24
C PRO A 214 8.10 -0.63 17.31
N ALA A 215 8.93 0.42 17.41
CA ALA A 215 10.02 0.49 18.38
C ALA A 215 9.53 0.76 19.81
N ARG A 216 8.30 1.27 19.96
CA ARG A 216 7.67 1.57 21.26
C ARG A 216 6.79 0.43 21.78
N VAL A 217 6.60 -0.63 21.01
CA VAL A 217 5.87 -1.83 21.46
C VAL A 217 6.63 -2.44 22.64
N PRO A 218 5.97 -2.68 23.80
CA PRO A 218 6.66 -3.15 24.98
C PRO A 218 7.23 -4.55 24.79
N THR A 219 8.41 -4.81 25.34
CA THR A 219 9.01 -6.16 25.32
C THR A 219 8.57 -6.96 26.55
N LEU A 220 8.57 -8.29 26.46
CA LEU A 220 8.23 -9.15 27.60
C LEU A 220 9.11 -8.87 28.82
N THR A 221 10.40 -8.62 28.62
CA THR A 221 11.34 -8.27 29.68
C THR A 221 10.97 -6.97 30.38
N LEU A 222 10.54 -5.95 29.61
CA LEU A 222 10.05 -4.70 30.17
C LEU A 222 8.77 -4.91 30.99
N LEU A 223 7.82 -5.67 30.45
CA LEU A 223 6.54 -5.94 31.11
C LEU A 223 6.75 -6.69 32.44
N ARG A 224 7.65 -7.67 32.47
CA ARG A 224 8.00 -8.39 33.71
C ARG A 224 8.58 -7.45 34.76
N ARG A 225 9.56 -6.61 34.39
CA ARG A 225 10.15 -5.62 35.31
C ARG A 225 9.10 -4.67 35.89
N GLN A 226 8.18 -4.19 35.05
CA GLN A 226 7.10 -3.32 35.49
C GLN A 226 6.09 -4.02 36.41
N PHE A 227 5.82 -5.30 36.16
CA PHE A 227 4.89 -6.08 36.97
C PHE A 227 5.44 -6.38 38.37
N ASP A 228 6.73 -6.67 38.46
CA ASP A 228 7.45 -6.98 39.70
C ASP A 228 7.85 -5.71 40.49
N ASP A 229 7.62 -4.51 39.93
CA ASP A 229 7.94 -3.23 40.57
C ASP A 229 7.03 -2.96 41.79
N PRO A 230 7.58 -2.89 43.02
CA PRO A 230 6.80 -2.65 44.23
C PRO A 230 6.02 -1.33 44.19
N SER A 231 6.53 -0.31 43.50
CA SER A 231 5.86 0.99 43.37
C SER A 231 4.52 0.86 42.63
N ARG A 232 4.37 -0.14 41.77
CA ARG A 232 3.15 -0.41 40.98
C ARG A 232 2.26 -1.49 41.60
N ALA A 233 2.67 -2.09 42.73
CA ALA A 233 1.93 -3.17 43.37
C ALA A 233 0.52 -2.75 43.85
N HIS A 234 0.31 -1.45 44.13
CA HIS A 234 -1.01 -0.90 44.48
C HIS A 234 -2.02 -0.91 43.33
N LEU A 235 -1.55 -1.00 42.07
CA LEU A 235 -2.41 -1.06 40.89
C LEU A 235 -2.93 -2.49 40.68
N PRO A 236 -4.11 -2.67 40.05
CA PRO A 236 -4.59 -4.00 39.68
C PRO A 236 -3.68 -4.63 38.62
N PRO A 237 -3.51 -5.97 38.60
CA PRO A 237 -2.53 -6.66 37.74
C PRO A 237 -2.55 -6.24 36.26
N HIS A 238 -3.73 -6.00 35.69
CA HIS A 238 -3.90 -5.62 34.29
C HIS A 238 -3.47 -4.17 33.98
N GLN A 239 -3.29 -3.31 34.99
CA GLN A 239 -2.83 -1.91 34.86
C GLN A 239 -1.36 -1.71 35.30
N ARG A 240 -0.72 -2.78 35.81
CA ARG A 240 0.67 -2.71 36.29
C ARG A 240 1.73 -2.60 35.21
N THR A 241 1.36 -2.67 33.92
CA THR A 241 2.34 -2.68 32.83
C THR A 241 1.95 -1.73 31.71
N SER A 242 2.90 -1.41 30.84
CA SER A 242 2.67 -0.63 29.62
C SER A 242 1.89 -1.42 28.55
N LEU A 243 1.49 -2.67 28.83
CA LEU A 243 0.55 -3.40 27.99
C LEU A 243 -0.91 -2.92 28.20
N ALA A 244 -1.21 -2.28 29.33
CA ALA A 244 -2.56 -1.89 29.73
C ALA A 244 -3.34 -1.11 28.65
N PRO A 245 -2.76 -0.07 27.98
CA PRO A 245 -3.49 0.68 26.96
C PRO A 245 -3.96 -0.16 25.78
N TYR A 246 -3.19 -1.19 25.41
CA TYR A 246 -3.55 -2.11 24.34
C TYR A 246 -4.66 -3.08 24.75
N LEU A 247 -4.68 -3.49 26.03
CA LEU A 247 -5.76 -4.30 26.60
C LEU A 247 -7.06 -3.51 26.69
N ASP A 248 -6.99 -2.27 27.17
CA ASP A 248 -8.15 -1.39 27.28
C ASP A 248 -8.73 -1.08 25.89
N PHE A 249 -7.90 -0.78 24.89
CA PHE A 249 -8.36 -0.65 23.51
C PHE A 249 -9.05 -1.92 23.00
N PHE A 250 -8.42 -3.08 23.19
CA PHE A 250 -8.97 -4.35 22.70
C PHE A 250 -10.31 -4.68 23.36
N ARG A 251 -10.42 -4.49 24.68
CA ARG A 251 -11.65 -4.76 25.44
C ARG A 251 -12.75 -3.74 25.13
N ASP A 252 -12.44 -2.45 25.31
CA ASP A 252 -13.46 -1.41 25.40
C ASP A 252 -13.84 -0.83 24.04
N LYS A 253 -12.96 -0.94 23.04
CA LYS A 253 -13.26 -0.50 21.68
C LYS A 253 -13.59 -1.68 20.79
N PHE A 254 -12.68 -2.63 20.65
CA PHE A 254 -12.86 -3.72 19.68
C PHE A 254 -13.92 -4.74 20.13
N LEU A 255 -13.74 -5.40 21.28
CA LEU A 255 -14.67 -6.44 21.76
C LEU A 255 -16.05 -5.88 22.08
N TYR A 256 -16.12 -4.72 22.76
CA TYR A 256 -17.41 -4.08 23.04
C TYR A 256 -18.20 -3.77 21.75
N THR A 257 -17.56 -3.20 20.74
CA THR A 257 -18.22 -2.90 19.45
C THR A 257 -18.67 -4.17 18.74
N LEU A 258 -17.83 -5.22 18.74
CA LEU A 258 -18.18 -6.50 18.16
C LEU A 258 -19.41 -7.11 18.83
N LEU A 259 -19.41 -7.18 20.17
CA LEU A 259 -20.52 -7.74 20.94
C LEU A 259 -21.82 -6.94 20.76
N LYS A 260 -21.71 -5.60 20.71
CA LYS A 260 -22.85 -4.73 20.41
C LYS A 260 -23.45 -5.04 19.03
N ASN A 261 -22.61 -5.12 18.00
CA ASN A 261 -23.06 -5.41 16.63
C ASN A 261 -23.71 -6.80 16.54
N VAL A 262 -23.12 -7.83 17.15
CA VAL A 262 -23.69 -9.19 17.19
C VAL A 262 -25.05 -9.20 17.90
N ALA A 263 -25.19 -8.47 19.00
CA ALA A 263 -26.46 -8.37 19.73
C ALA A 263 -27.54 -7.65 18.91
N GLU A 264 -27.17 -6.59 18.19
CA GLU A 264 -28.08 -5.86 17.29
C GLU A 264 -28.52 -6.72 16.09
N GLU A 265 -27.59 -7.43 15.46
CA GLU A 265 -27.87 -8.36 14.36
C GLU A 265 -28.76 -9.52 14.81
N THR A 266 -28.47 -10.11 15.98
CA THR A 266 -29.31 -11.17 16.55
C THR A 266 -30.73 -10.69 16.81
N LYS A 267 -30.91 -9.47 17.33
CA LYS A 267 -32.24 -8.86 17.52
C LYS A 267 -32.95 -8.64 16.20
N TYR A 268 -32.23 -8.15 15.17
CA TYR A 268 -32.77 -7.94 13.85
C TYR A 268 -33.25 -9.26 13.22
N VAL A 269 -32.44 -10.32 13.28
CA VAL A 269 -32.78 -11.65 12.78
C VAL A 269 -34.00 -12.22 13.52
N LYS A 270 -34.06 -12.10 14.86
CA LYS A 270 -35.23 -12.53 15.65
C LYS A 270 -36.50 -11.82 15.21
N LYS A 271 -36.46 -10.49 15.06
CA LYS A 271 -37.61 -9.70 14.59
C LYS A 271 -38.05 -10.10 13.17
N LEU A 272 -37.11 -10.41 12.28
CA LEU A 272 -37.40 -10.87 10.93
C LEU A 272 -38.07 -12.26 10.94
N LEU A 273 -37.58 -13.17 11.78
CA LEU A 273 -38.11 -14.53 11.94
C LEU A 273 -39.45 -14.57 12.70
N GLU A 274 -39.69 -13.67 13.64
CA GLU A 274 -41.00 -13.48 14.28
C GLU A 274 -42.09 -13.09 13.26
N GLY A 275 -41.71 -12.48 12.13
CA GLY A 275 -42.59 -12.22 10.98
C GLY A 275 -42.71 -13.39 9.98
N VAL A 276 -41.91 -14.46 10.14
CA VAL A 276 -41.89 -15.65 9.28
C VAL A 276 -42.24 -16.86 10.16
N ASP A 277 -43.55 -17.03 10.36
CA ASP A 277 -44.20 -18.00 11.26
C ASP A 277 -43.42 -19.33 11.52
N ALA A 278 -42.85 -19.43 12.72
CA ALA A 278 -42.78 -20.62 13.57
C ALA A 278 -42.27 -21.98 13.03
N ARG A 279 -41.32 -22.06 12.08
CA ARG A 279 -40.71 -23.37 11.68
C ARG A 279 -39.20 -23.44 11.48
N ILE A 280 -38.44 -22.40 11.78
CA ILE A 280 -36.97 -22.48 11.68
C ILE A 280 -36.39 -22.52 13.08
N LYS A 281 -35.89 -23.70 13.50
CA LYS A 281 -35.10 -23.83 14.73
C LYS A 281 -33.69 -23.30 14.43
N PRO A 282 -33.26 -22.17 15.01
CA PRO A 282 -31.97 -21.55 14.71
C PRO A 282 -30.77 -22.42 15.11
N GLU A 283 -30.97 -23.41 15.98
CA GLU A 283 -29.93 -24.33 16.47
C GLU A 283 -29.48 -25.37 15.43
N VAL A 284 -30.09 -25.40 14.24
CA VAL A 284 -29.71 -26.29 13.13
C VAL A 284 -28.84 -25.58 12.09
N CYS A 285 -28.52 -24.29 12.29
CA CYS A 285 -27.70 -23.49 11.38
C CYS A 285 -26.24 -23.28 11.82
N PHE A 286 -25.78 -23.97 12.88
CA PHE A 286 -24.38 -23.98 13.31
C PHE A 286 -23.86 -25.41 13.46
#